data_AF-A0A382THL7-F1
#
_entry.id   AF-A0A382THL7-F1
#
_cell.length_a   1.000
_cell.length_b   1.000
_cell.length_c   1.000
_cell.angle_alpha   90.00
_cell.angle_beta   90.00
_cell.angle_gamma   90.00
#
_symmetry.space_group_name_H-M   'P 1'
#
loop_
_entity.id
_entity.type
_entity.pdbx_description
1 polymer ?
#
loop_
_entity_poly.entity_id
_entity_poly.type
_entity_poly.pdbx_seq_one_letter_code
_entity_poly.pdbx_strand_id
1 'polypeptide(L)' 'VLAVVGENGAGKSTLMKILAGVYTPDAGTIRIEGREVRIQSVRDAQAHGIALIHQELNLAANLDIAANI' A
#
# COMPACT_ATOMS: atom_id res chain seq x y z
N VAL A 1 -17.04 2.25 -2.17
CA VAL A 1 -15.93 1.52 -2.84
C VAL A 1 -15.43 2.39 -3.98
N LEU A 2 -14.12 2.62 -4.07
CA LEU A 2 -13.46 3.41 -5.13
C LEU A 2 -12.50 2.50 -5.91
N ALA A 3 -12.33 2.75 -7.20
CA ALA A 3 -11.37 2.03 -8.04
C ALA A 3 -10.42 2.99 -8.74
N VAL A 4 -9.16 2.57 -8.89
CA VAL A 4 -8.15 3.26 -9.70
C VAL A 4 -7.84 2.37 -10.90
N VAL A 5 -8.18 2.85 -12.10
CA VAL A 5 -8.05 2.10 -13.36
C VAL A 5 -7.19 2.84 -14.37
N GLY A 6 -6.60 2.12 -15.32
CA GLY A 6 -5.68 2.66 -16.33
C GLY A 6 -4.78 1.56 -16.90
N GLU A 7 -4.08 1.85 -18.00
CA GLU A 7 -3.22 0.89 -18.70
C GLU A 7 -2.01 0.44 -17.86
N ASN A 8 -1.35 -0.65 -18.29
CA ASN A 8 -0.07 -1.05 -17.70
C ASN A 8 0.96 0.05 -17.91
N GLY A 9 1.74 0.35 -16.86
CA GLY A 9 2.68 1.48 -16.89
C GLY A 9 2.08 2.84 -16.50
N ALA A 10 0.75 2.98 -16.35
CA ALA A 10 0.11 4.24 -15.94
C ALA A 10 0.38 4.65 -14.47
N GLY A 11 1.28 3.97 -13.75
CA GLY A 11 1.67 4.35 -12.39
C GLY A 11 0.78 3.84 -11.25
N LYS A 12 -0.27 3.04 -11.54
CA LYS A 12 -1.19 2.52 -10.51
C LYS A 12 -0.48 1.80 -9.36
N SER A 13 0.42 0.86 -9.68
CA SER A 13 1.17 0.12 -8.66
C SER A 13 2.16 1.02 -7.91
N THR A 14 2.71 2.04 -8.57
CA THR A 14 3.55 3.05 -7.94
C THR A 14 2.76 3.86 -6.92
N LEU A 15 1.56 4.32 -7.27
CA LEU A 15 0.65 5.02 -6.35
C LEU A 15 0.33 4.14 -5.12
N MET A 16 -0.01 2.87 -5.34
CA MET A 16 -0.31 1.95 -4.24
C MET A 16 0.90 1.74 -3.32
N LYS A 17 2.11 1.64 -3.87
CA LYS A 17 3.36 1.53 -3.09
C LYS A 17 3.68 2.82 -2.31
N ILE A 18 3.36 3.99 -2.85
CA ILE A 18 3.49 5.27 -2.13
C ILE A 18 2.52 5.31 -0.95
N LEU A 19 1.24 4.99 -1.17
CA LEU A 19 0.25 4.95 -0.09
C LEU A 19 0.60 3.92 1.00
N ALA A 20 1.22 2.82 0.60
CA ALA A 20 1.71 1.79 1.52
C ALA A 20 3.05 2.12 2.19
N GLY A 21 3.66 3.28 1.91
CA GLY A 21 4.93 3.68 2.52
C GLY A 21 6.15 2.88 2.03
N VAL A 22 6.05 2.22 0.88
CA VAL A 22 7.17 1.52 0.22
C VAL A 22 8.04 2.52 -0.56
N TYR A 23 7.42 3.52 -1.17
CA TYR A 23 8.11 4.61 -1.88
C TYR A 23 7.73 5.98 -1.31
N THR A 24 8.70 6.88 -1.28
CA THR A 24 8.46 8.30 -0.96
C THR A 24 7.96 9.02 -2.22
N PRO A 25 6.88 9.81 -2.15
CA PRO A 25 6.45 10.62 -3.29
C PRO A 25 7.46 11.74 -3.56
N ASP A 26 7.74 12.03 -4.82
CA ASP A 26 8.61 13.16 -5.20
C ASP A 26 7.96 14.53 -4.90
N ALA A 27 6.63 14.60 -5.01
CA ALA A 27 5.83 15.79 -4.74
C ALA A 27 4.37 15.43 -4.41
N GLY A 28 3.60 16.42 -3.94
CA GLY A 28 2.19 16.28 -3.57
C GLY A 28 1.98 16.07 -2.07
N THR A 29 0.72 15.88 -1.65
CA THR A 29 0.35 15.69 -0.25
C THR A 29 -0.66 14.56 -0.11
N ILE A 30 -0.58 13.82 0.99
CA ILE A 30 -1.55 12.79 1.38
C ILE A 30 -2.30 13.34 2.59
N ARG A 31 -3.64 13.25 2.56
CA ARG A 31 -4.48 13.66 3.70
C ARG A 31 -5.34 12.50 4.15
N ILE A 32 -5.35 12.27 5.47
CA ILE A 32 -6.20 11.28 6.14
C ILE A 32 -7.04 12.06 7.14
N GLU A 33 -8.37 11.92 7.02
CA GLU A 33 -9.33 12.69 7.84
C GLU A 33 -9.09 14.21 7.78
N GLY A 34 -8.69 14.72 6.61
CA GLY A 34 -8.39 16.13 6.39
C GLY A 34 -7.04 16.61 6.91
N ARG A 35 -6.29 15.77 7.64
CA ARG A 35 -4.95 16.10 8.14
C ARG A 35 -3.88 15.62 7.17
N GLU A 36 -2.92 16.48 6.87
CA GLU A 36 -1.76 16.09 6.08
C GLU A 36 -0.89 15.10 6.85
N VAL A 37 -0.51 14.02 6.18
CA VAL A 37 0.34 12.96 6.74
C VAL A 37 1.54 12.74 5.84
N ARG A 38 2.67 12.38 6.46
CA ARG A 38 3.87 11.93 5.75
C ARG A 38 4.10 10.47 6.09
N ILE A 39 3.79 9.60 5.15
CA ILE A 39 4.00 8.16 5.29
C ILE A 39 5.46 7.85 4.96
N GLN A 40 6.25 7.42 5.94
CA GLN A 40 7.69 7.18 5.77
C GLN A 40 8.07 5.69 5.73
N SER A 41 7.13 4.80 6.04
CA SER A 41 7.37 3.35 6.00
C SER A 41 6.06 2.57 5.92
N VAL A 42 6.16 1.27 5.63
CA VAL A 42 5.01 0.35 5.68
C VAL A 42 4.37 0.30 7.06
N ARG A 43 5.18 0.28 8.12
CA ARG A 43 4.67 0.28 9.51
C ARG A 43 3.88 1.56 9.82
N ASP A 44 4.35 2.69 9.31
CA ASP A 44 3.70 3.98 9.48
C ASP A 44 2.37 4.07 8.71
N ALA A 45 2.34 3.57 7.46
CA ALA A 45 1.12 3.43 6.69
C ALA A 45 0.06 2.59 7.43
N GLN A 46 0.48 1.47 8.02
CA GLN A 46 -0.38 0.60 8.83
C GLN A 46 -0.91 1.30 10.09
N ALA A 47 -0.09 2.12 10.77
CA ALA A 47 -0.54 2.92 11.90
C ALA A 47 -1.63 3.94 11.53
N HIS A 48 -1.65 4.37 10.25
CA HIS A 48 -2.69 5.19 9.65
C HIS A 48 -3.89 4.38 9.10
N GLY A 49 -3.93 3.06 9.31
CA GLY A 49 -5.01 2.18 8.86
C GLY A 49 -4.94 1.79 7.39
N ILE A 50 -3.80 2.01 6.72
CA ILE A 50 -3.59 1.65 5.32
C ILE A 50 -2.97 0.25 5.24
N ALA A 51 -3.66 -0.67 4.56
CA ALA A 51 -3.17 -2.01 4.26
C ALA A 51 -3.06 -2.20 2.75
N LEU A 52 -1.93 -2.73 2.29
CA LEU A 52 -1.72 -3.11 0.89
C LEU A 52 -1.81 -4.63 0.75
N ILE A 53 -2.75 -5.08 -0.08
CA ILE A 53 -2.81 -6.48 -0.53
C ILE A 53 -1.97 -6.57 -1.81
N HIS A 54 -0.93 -7.41 -1.78
CA HIS A 54 -0.07 -7.63 -2.94
C HIS A 54 -0.83 -8.41 -4.03
N GLN A 55 -0.51 -8.13 -5.30
CA GLN A 55 -1.17 -8.79 -6.44
C GLN A 55 -0.88 -10.30 -6.49
N GLU A 56 0.27 -10.73 -6.00
CA GLU A 56 0.62 -12.14 -5.84
C GLU A 56 0.56 -12.53 -4.37
N LEU A 57 -0.01 -13.70 -4.10
CA LEU A 57 -0.06 -14.28 -2.77
C LEU A 57 1.34 -14.74 -2.37
N ASN A 58 1.94 -14.07 -1.39
CA ASN A 58 3.18 -14.49 -0.74
C ASN A 58 2.88 -15.53 0.34
N LEU A 59 2.43 -16.72 -0.06
CA LEU A 59 2.27 -17.83 0.87
C LEU A 59 3.63 -18.37 1.31
N ALA A 60 3.76 -18.64 2.60
CA ALA A 60 4.86 -19.45 3.10
C ALA A 60 4.55 -20.91 2.75
N ALA A 61 5.08 -21.37 1.61
CA ALA A 61 4.81 -22.70 1.06
C ALA A 61 5.22 -23.86 1.99
N ASN A 62 6.06 -23.59 2.99
CA ASN A 62 6.50 -24.53 4.01
C ASN A 62 5.60 -24.58 5.25
N LEU A 63 4.51 -23.80 5.29
CA LEU A 63 3.57 -23.71 6.40
C LEU A 63 2.19 -24.23 5.97
N ASP A 64 1.43 -24.76 6.93
CA ASP A 64 0.03 -25.11 6.69
C ASP A 64 -0.87 -23.84 6.66
N ILE A 65 -2.17 -24.03 6.46
CA ILE A 65 -3.12 -22.91 6.35
C ILE A 65 -3.17 -22.11 7.66
N ALA A 66 -3.20 -22.79 8.82
CA ALA A 66 -3.30 -22.12 10.10
C ALA A 66 -2.08 -21.27 10.42
N ALA A 67 -0.89 -21.73 10.02
CA ALA A 67 0.36 -21.00 10.21
C ALA A 67 0.63 -19.90 9.16
N ASN A 68 -0.17 -19.82 8.08
CA ASN A 68 -0.10 -18.76 7.08
C ASN A 68 -1.02 -17.55 7.38
N ILE A 69 -1.89 -17.63 8.38
CA ILE A 69 -2.88 -16.60 8.76
C ILE A 69 -2.43 -15.80 9.98
#